data_AF-A0A9N9VT16-F1
#
_entry.id   AF-A0A9N9VT16-F1
#
_cell.length_a   1.000
_cell.length_b   1.000
_cell.length_c   1.000
_cell.angle_alpha   90.00
_cell.angle_beta   90.00
_cell.angle_gamma   90.00
#
_symmetry.space_group_name_H-M   'P 1'
#
loop_
_entity.id
_entity.type
_entity.pdbx_description
1 polymer ?
#
loop_
_entity_poly.entity_id
_entity_poly.type
_entity_poly.pdbx_seq_one_letter_code
_entity_poly.pdbx_strand_id
1 'polypeptide(L)'
;MIIAGSTALRRLAAEPESVELSELSQAQFVNQHNQYNQHNQYNQHNQYNQHNQYNQHDTATATATSSDAATQRNEAGTPSRDNDAETLPVTENGHPETESEPRIVPPERSLNFSWTFGLGIIVFFLITFVVLMVLRGVLPVKSLLFSFFANMYLAGTIIFGGGPVVIPLLREYVVAEGWVSPRDFLIGLAIQQSFPGPNFNFAVYLGALTAINGGYNSAAGAALGFIGIFAPGLITVHGTMGIWSAIRGLR
;
A
#
# COMPACT_ATOMS: atom_id res chain seq x y z
N MET A 1 -47.05 -60.31 -0.13
CA MET A 1 -46.24 -61.30 -0.86
C MET A 1 -45.69 -60.62 -2.10
N ILE A 2 -44.37 -60.32 -2.13
CA ILE A 2 -43.49 -60.29 -3.32
C ILE A 2 -43.79 -59.11 -4.31
N ILE A 3 -42.96 -58.08 -4.57
CA ILE A 3 -41.51 -58.01 -4.93
C ILE A 3 -40.91 -56.62 -4.61
N ALA A 4 -39.68 -56.63 -4.10
CA ALA A 4 -38.76 -55.51 -4.03
C ALA A 4 -37.93 -55.36 -5.33
N GLY A 5 -37.58 -54.13 -5.71
CA GLY A 5 -36.36 -53.86 -6.50
C GLY A 5 -36.54 -53.05 -7.78
N SER A 6 -36.04 -51.81 -7.77
CA SER A 6 -35.11 -51.30 -8.80
C SER A 6 -34.63 -49.88 -8.47
N THR A 7 -33.93 -49.70 -7.35
CA THR A 7 -33.14 -48.47 -7.10
C THR A 7 -31.65 -48.85 -7.10
N ALA A 8 -31.20 -49.48 -8.18
CA ALA A 8 -29.80 -49.88 -8.32
C ALA A 8 -29.43 -50.14 -9.78
N LEU A 9 -29.60 -49.16 -10.69
CA LEU A 9 -28.93 -49.17 -12.01
C LEU A 9 -28.80 -47.73 -12.57
N ARG A 10 -28.07 -46.87 -11.87
CA ARG A 10 -27.51 -45.63 -12.44
C ARG A 10 -26.04 -45.42 -12.02
N ARG A 11 -25.31 -46.52 -11.90
CA ARG A 11 -23.85 -46.56 -11.81
C ARG A 11 -23.35 -47.55 -12.84
N LEU A 12 -23.00 -47.07 -14.02
CA LEU A 12 -21.93 -47.58 -14.87
C LEU A 12 -21.70 -46.54 -15.98
N ALA A 13 -20.42 -46.30 -16.29
CA ALA A 13 -19.87 -45.29 -17.21
C ALA A 13 -19.57 -43.89 -16.60
N ALA A 14 -18.75 -43.84 -15.54
CA ALA A 14 -17.77 -42.76 -15.43
C ALA A 14 -16.50 -43.26 -16.13
N GLU A 15 -16.16 -42.67 -17.27
CA GLU A 15 -14.98 -43.00 -18.07
C GLU A 15 -13.69 -42.91 -17.24
N PRO A 16 -12.72 -43.82 -17.42
CA PRO A 16 -11.43 -43.79 -16.72
C PRO A 16 -10.63 -42.50 -16.99
N GLU A 17 -10.92 -41.81 -18.09
CA GLU A 17 -10.25 -40.56 -18.49
C GLU A 17 -10.53 -39.39 -17.53
N SER A 18 -11.73 -39.33 -16.92
CA SER A 18 -12.11 -38.23 -16.03
C SER A 18 -11.38 -38.25 -14.68
N VAL A 19 -11.02 -39.45 -14.18
CA VAL A 19 -10.27 -39.62 -12.94
C VAL A 19 -8.78 -39.35 -13.18
N GLU A 20 -8.23 -39.82 -14.30
CA GLU A 20 -6.83 -39.60 -14.68
C GLU A 20 -6.52 -38.11 -14.93
N LEU A 21 -7.43 -37.37 -15.58
CA LEU A 21 -7.31 -35.92 -15.77
C LEU A 21 -7.36 -35.14 -14.45
N SER A 22 -8.09 -35.64 -13.44
CA SER A 22 -8.15 -35.03 -12.12
C SER A 22 -6.87 -35.24 -11.32
N GLU A 23 -6.26 -36.44 -11.41
CA GLU A 23 -4.98 -36.74 -10.77
C GLU A 23 -3.82 -36.03 -11.45
N LEU A 24 -3.83 -35.91 -12.78
CA LEU A 24 -2.85 -35.12 -13.53
C LEU A 24 -2.91 -33.63 -13.16
N SER A 25 -4.12 -33.07 -13.01
CA SER A 25 -4.29 -31.69 -12.54
C SER A 25 -3.77 -31.49 -11.12
N GLN A 26 -4.02 -32.45 -10.22
CA GLN A 26 -3.54 -32.39 -8.83
C GLN A 26 -2.01 -32.52 -8.75
N ALA A 27 -1.42 -33.41 -9.55
CA ALA A 27 0.03 -33.57 -9.66
C ALA A 27 0.71 -32.31 -10.24
N GLN A 28 0.09 -31.65 -11.23
CA GLN A 28 0.56 -30.38 -11.77
C GLN A 28 0.52 -29.25 -10.74
N PHE A 29 -0.54 -29.18 -9.94
CA PHE A 29 -0.66 -28.20 -8.86
C PHE A 29 0.41 -28.39 -7.78
N VAL A 30 0.64 -29.64 -7.36
CA VAL A 30 1.69 -29.97 -6.38
C VAL A 30 3.09 -29.63 -6.92
N ASN A 31 3.36 -29.94 -8.19
CA ASN A 31 4.64 -29.59 -8.83
C ASN A 31 4.85 -28.08 -8.93
N GLN A 32 3.82 -27.32 -9.29
CA GLN A 32 3.91 -25.85 -9.36
C GLN A 32 4.15 -25.24 -7.97
N HIS A 33 3.46 -25.76 -6.95
CA HIS A 33 3.66 -25.32 -5.56
C HIS A 33 5.07 -25.63 -5.05
N ASN A 34 5.59 -26.81 -5.37
CA ASN A 34 6.96 -27.20 -5.00
C ASN A 34 8.03 -26.34 -5.71
N GLN A 35 7.82 -25.99 -6.98
CA GLN A 35 8.75 -25.09 -7.69
C GLN A 35 8.72 -23.66 -7.13
N TYR A 36 7.55 -23.15 -6.77
CA TYR A 36 7.43 -21.84 -6.12
C TYR A 36 8.18 -21.81 -4.77
N ASN A 37 8.04 -22.86 -3.97
CA ASN A 37 8.73 -22.95 -2.67
C ASN A 37 10.25 -23.08 -2.82
N GLN A 38 10.75 -23.83 -3.80
CA GLN A 38 12.19 -23.91 -4.08
C GLN A 38 12.77 -22.58 -4.55
N HIS A 39 12.06 -21.84 -5.42
CA HIS A 39 12.50 -20.54 -5.89
C HIS A 39 12.61 -19.52 -4.74
N ASN A 40 11.63 -19.55 -3.82
CA ASN A 40 11.65 -18.67 -2.65
C ASN A 40 12.78 -19.03 -1.67
N GLN A 41 13.07 -20.32 -1.46
CA GLN A 41 14.20 -20.75 -0.63
C GLN A 41 15.55 -20.34 -1.22
N TYR A 42 15.73 -20.46 -2.54
CA TYR A 42 16.93 -20.02 -3.24
C TYR A 42 17.16 -18.51 -3.07
N ASN A 43 16.11 -17.71 -3.24
CA ASN A 43 16.20 -16.25 -3.10
C ASN A 43 16.52 -15.83 -1.66
N GLN A 44 15.95 -16.51 -0.64
CA GLN A 44 16.26 -16.24 0.76
C GLN A 44 17.72 -16.55 1.10
N HIS A 45 18.26 -17.67 0.61
CA HIS A 45 19.64 -18.05 0.84
C HIS A 45 20.63 -17.05 0.23
N ASN A 46 20.35 -16.59 -0.99
CA ASN A 46 21.17 -15.56 -1.63
C ASN A 46 21.12 -14.22 -0.90
N GLN A 47 19.95 -13.83 -0.38
CA GLN A 47 19.79 -12.59 0.37
C GLN A 47 20.53 -12.62 1.72
N TYR A 48 20.53 -13.77 2.41
CA TYR A 48 21.30 -13.97 3.63
C TYR A 48 22.82 -13.89 3.37
N ASN A 49 23.31 -14.53 2.31
CA ASN A 49 24.72 -14.51 1.96
C ASN A 49 25.20 -13.10 1.56
N GLN A 50 24.37 -12.35 0.86
CA GLN A 50 24.70 -10.98 0.43
C GLN A 50 24.79 -10.01 1.63
N HIS A 51 23.91 -10.17 2.62
CA HIS A 51 23.97 -9.37 3.85
C HIS A 51 25.22 -9.68 4.70
N ASN A 52 25.61 -10.95 4.79
CA ASN A 52 26.82 -11.34 5.50
C ASN A 52 28.10 -10.87 4.80
N GLN A 53 28.10 -10.83 3.46
CA GLN A 53 29.24 -10.33 2.69
C GLN A 53 29.45 -8.83 2.86
N TYR A 54 28.38 -8.05 3.00
CA TYR A 54 28.46 -6.61 3.30
C TYR A 54 29.05 -6.34 4.69
N ASN A 55 28.55 -7.04 5.71
CA ASN A 55 29.03 -6.87 7.09
C ASN A 55 30.50 -7.31 7.28
N GLN A 56 30.98 -8.24 6.46
CA GLN A 56 32.36 -8.71 6.53
C GLN A 56 33.37 -7.70 5.96
N HIS A 57 32.96 -6.86 5.00
CA HIS A 57 33.79 -5.79 4.44
C HIS A 57 33.97 -4.62 5.42
N ASP A 58 32.92 -4.27 6.17
CA ASP A 58 32.99 -3.23 7.20
C ASP A 58 33.85 -3.67 8.40
N THR A 59 33.78 -4.96 8.77
CA THR A 59 34.57 -5.51 9.88
C THR A 59 36.06 -5.62 9.53
N ALA A 60 36.40 -5.98 8.28
CA ALA A 60 37.78 -6.02 7.80
C ALA A 60 38.41 -4.62 7.73
N THR A 61 37.63 -3.60 7.34
CA THR A 61 38.06 -2.20 7.26
C THR A 61 38.27 -1.59 8.65
N ALA A 62 37.37 -1.88 9.60
CA ALA A 62 37.51 -1.43 11.00
C ALA A 62 38.70 -2.08 11.73
N THR A 63 39.05 -3.33 11.39
CA THR A 63 40.18 -4.02 12.03
C THR A 63 41.53 -3.49 11.54
N ALA A 64 41.65 -3.16 10.25
CA ALA A 64 42.89 -2.61 9.66
C ALA A 64 43.24 -1.21 10.18
N THR A 65 42.24 -0.35 10.46
CA THR A 65 42.49 1.00 11.00
C THR A 65 42.92 0.99 12.48
N SER A 66 42.71 -0.11 13.20
CA SER A 66 43.04 -0.20 14.63
C SER A 66 44.44 -0.75 14.94
N SER A 67 45.11 -1.46 14.00
CA SER A 67 46.46 -1.99 14.22
C SER A 67 47.58 -0.96 14.01
N ASP A 68 47.35 0.04 13.15
CA ASP A 68 48.41 0.99 12.76
C ASP A 68 48.55 2.16 13.74
N ALA A 69 47.55 2.40 14.60
CA ALA A 69 47.55 3.48 15.58
C ALA A 69 48.34 3.17 16.88
N ALA A 70 48.78 1.93 17.08
CA ALA A 70 49.44 1.51 18.33
C ALA A 70 50.98 1.57 18.31
N THR A 71 51.62 1.87 17.17
CA THR A 71 53.09 1.73 17.02
C THR A 71 53.86 3.07 16.95
N GLN A 72 53.21 4.22 16.80
CA GLN A 72 53.89 5.53 16.66
C GLN A 72 53.61 6.49 17.82
N ARG A 73 54.09 6.15 19.02
CA ARG A 73 54.12 7.09 20.15
C ARG A 73 55.42 6.94 20.94
N ASN A 74 56.56 7.10 20.28
CA ASN A 74 57.85 7.32 20.95
C ASN A 74 58.77 8.18 20.05
N GLU A 75 59.45 9.12 20.71
CA GLU A 75 60.59 9.93 20.26
C GLU A 75 60.31 11.30 19.63
N ALA A 76 60.78 12.32 20.36
CA ALA A 76 60.71 13.76 20.09
C ALA A 76 62.12 14.29 19.79
N GLY A 77 62.26 15.31 18.92
CA GLY A 77 63.48 16.14 18.81
C GLY A 77 63.77 16.75 17.42
N THR A 78 63.53 18.06 17.29
CA THR A 78 63.84 19.05 16.21
C THR A 78 65.37 19.28 16.04
N PRO A 79 65.95 20.06 15.07
CA PRO A 79 65.58 20.57 13.72
C PRO A 79 66.64 20.27 12.61
N SER A 80 66.35 20.52 11.31
CA SER A 80 67.26 21.24 10.36
C SER A 80 66.62 21.48 8.99
N ARG A 81 66.79 22.72 8.51
CA ARG A 81 66.46 23.24 7.17
C ARG A 81 67.44 22.69 6.12
N ASP A 82 67.00 22.44 4.90
CA ASP A 82 67.34 23.33 3.77
C ASP A 82 66.54 22.98 2.51
N ASN A 83 66.20 24.05 1.81
CA ASN A 83 65.32 24.13 0.65
C ASN A 83 66.03 23.65 -0.62
N ASP A 84 65.26 23.28 -1.64
CA ASP A 84 65.51 23.77 -3.01
C ASP A 84 64.25 23.69 -3.89
N ALA A 85 63.92 24.87 -4.45
CA ALA A 85 63.21 25.18 -5.68
C ALA A 85 61.75 24.72 -5.94
N GLU A 86 60.85 25.69 -5.70
CA GLU A 86 59.94 26.26 -6.72
C GLU A 86 58.93 25.31 -7.39
N THR A 87 57.78 25.14 -6.75
CA THR A 87 56.51 24.90 -7.44
C THR A 87 55.52 25.99 -7.04
N LEU A 88 55.02 26.68 -8.07
CA LEU A 88 54.01 27.73 -8.00
C LEU A 88 52.84 27.30 -7.10
N PRO A 89 52.24 28.22 -6.31
CA PRO A 89 51.11 27.87 -5.47
C PRO A 89 49.98 27.39 -6.38
N VAL A 90 49.59 26.14 -6.19
CA VAL A 90 48.33 25.62 -6.72
C VAL A 90 47.27 26.61 -6.28
N THR A 91 46.69 27.31 -7.25
CA THR A 91 45.45 28.04 -7.09
C THR A 91 44.40 26.98 -6.79
N GLU A 92 44.30 26.62 -5.52
CA GLU A 92 43.08 26.07 -4.95
C GLU A 92 42.07 27.20 -5.07
N ASN A 93 41.39 27.23 -6.22
CA ASN A 93 40.25 28.09 -6.45
C ASN A 93 39.29 27.81 -5.29
N GLY A 94 39.28 28.75 -4.34
CA GLY A 94 38.39 28.73 -3.21
C GLY A 94 36.99 28.44 -3.72
N HIS A 95 36.41 27.34 -3.26
CA HIS A 95 34.97 27.38 -3.08
C HIS A 95 34.74 28.59 -2.19
N PRO A 96 33.99 29.60 -2.66
CA PRO A 96 33.69 30.74 -1.82
C PRO A 96 33.16 30.17 -0.52
N GLU A 97 33.70 30.65 0.60
CA GLU A 97 33.09 30.44 1.90
C GLU A 97 31.60 30.70 1.67
N THR A 98 30.82 29.63 1.60
CA THR A 98 29.39 29.76 1.66
C THR A 98 29.22 30.12 3.10
N GLU A 99 29.21 31.43 3.37
CA GLU A 99 28.65 32.02 4.55
C GLU A 99 27.52 31.09 4.93
N SER A 100 27.68 30.44 6.07
CA SER A 100 26.68 29.55 6.60
C SER A 100 25.53 30.48 6.95
N GLU A 101 24.69 30.78 5.94
CA GLU A 101 23.51 31.59 6.10
C GLU A 101 22.80 30.99 7.31
N PRO A 102 22.66 31.74 8.41
CA PRO A 102 22.05 31.21 9.61
C PRO A 102 20.70 30.68 9.17
N ARG A 103 20.50 29.36 9.25
CA ARG A 103 19.26 28.71 8.84
C ARG A 103 18.14 29.36 9.65
N ILE A 104 17.45 30.33 9.05
CA ILE A 104 16.31 31.01 9.65
C ILE A 104 15.19 29.97 9.64
N VAL A 105 15.08 29.19 10.71
CA VAL A 105 13.94 28.32 10.95
C VAL A 105 12.74 29.26 11.09
N PRO A 106 11.72 29.17 10.20
CA PRO A 106 10.52 29.98 10.35
C PRO A 106 9.94 29.74 11.75
N PRO A 107 9.49 30.79 12.46
CA PRO A 107 8.88 30.63 13.78
C PRO A 107 7.77 29.58 13.68
N GLU A 108 7.90 28.54 14.50
CA GLU A 108 7.00 27.40 14.54
C GLU A 108 5.61 27.91 14.84
N ARG A 109 4.75 28.00 13.81
CA ARG A 109 3.36 28.37 13.99
C ARG A 109 2.67 27.19 14.67
N SER A 110 2.69 27.19 16.00
CA SER A 110 1.92 26.28 16.83
C SER A 110 0.43 26.57 16.60
N LEU A 111 -0.14 25.95 15.58
CA LEU A 111 -1.58 25.81 15.49
C LEU A 111 -1.97 24.94 16.68
N ASN A 112 -2.47 25.60 17.74
CA ASN A 112 -3.00 24.98 18.95
C ASN A 112 -4.19 24.11 18.56
N PHE A 113 -3.93 22.91 18.06
CA PHE A 113 -4.95 21.96 17.66
C PHE A 113 -5.53 21.38 18.94
N SER A 114 -6.69 21.91 19.35
CA SER A 114 -7.37 21.43 20.54
C SER A 114 -7.75 19.97 20.35
N TRP A 115 -7.39 19.13 21.32
CA TRP A 115 -7.76 17.72 21.37
C TRP A 115 -9.26 17.48 21.15
N THR A 116 -10.09 18.41 21.65
CA THR A 116 -11.55 18.40 21.52
C THR A 116 -12.00 18.44 20.06
N PHE A 117 -11.25 19.12 19.19
CA PHE A 117 -11.55 19.20 17.77
C PHE A 117 -11.24 17.87 17.07
N GLY A 118 -10.12 17.21 17.41
CA GLY A 118 -9.79 15.87 16.90
C GLY A 118 -10.84 14.82 17.29
N LEU A 119 -11.23 14.82 18.58
CA LEU A 119 -12.29 13.95 19.07
C LEU A 119 -13.63 14.25 18.39
N GLY A 120 -13.97 15.53 18.19
CA GLY A 120 -15.17 15.95 17.48
C GLY A 120 -15.24 15.42 16.05
N ILE A 121 -14.12 15.43 15.32
CA ILE A 121 -14.03 14.88 13.95
C ILE A 121 -14.28 13.36 13.95
N ILE A 122 -13.72 12.63 14.91
CA ILE A 122 -13.90 11.17 15.00
C ILE A 122 -15.34 10.82 15.35
N VAL A 123 -15.94 11.53 16.29
CA VAL A 123 -17.36 11.35 16.63
C VAL A 123 -18.23 11.67 15.42
N PHE A 124 -17.94 12.75 14.69
CA PHE A 124 -18.63 13.11 13.45
C PHE A 124 -18.52 12.00 12.39
N PHE A 125 -17.34 11.42 12.22
CA PHE A 125 -17.13 10.29 11.33
C PHE A 125 -18.00 9.09 11.72
N LEU A 126 -17.98 8.69 13.00
CA LEU A 126 -18.77 7.55 13.48
C LEU A 126 -20.28 7.78 13.31
N ILE A 127 -20.76 8.99 13.62
CA ILE A 127 -22.17 9.35 13.40
C ILE A 127 -22.51 9.26 11.91
N THR A 128 -21.70 9.85 11.04
CA THR A 128 -21.92 9.83 9.59
C THR A 128 -21.93 8.40 9.05
N PHE A 129 -20.99 7.56 9.50
CA PHE A 129 -20.91 6.16 9.11
C PHE A 129 -22.15 5.37 9.54
N VAL A 130 -22.56 5.49 10.81
CA VAL A 130 -23.76 4.81 11.33
C VAL A 130 -25.00 5.27 10.57
N VAL A 131 -25.18 6.57 10.37
CA VAL A 131 -26.33 7.12 9.64
C VAL A 131 -26.36 6.59 8.21
N LEU A 132 -25.23 6.61 7.48
CA LEU A 132 -25.17 6.10 6.11
C LEU A 132 -25.43 4.59 6.03
N MET A 133 -24.92 3.80 6.97
CA MET A 133 -25.14 2.35 6.99
C MET A 133 -26.58 1.98 7.34
N VAL A 134 -27.18 2.66 8.30
CA VAL A 134 -28.60 2.48 8.63
C VAL A 134 -29.47 2.88 7.44
N LEU A 135 -29.19 4.03 6.83
CA LEU A 135 -29.97 4.52 5.68
C LEU A 135 -29.84 3.58 4.46
N ARG A 136 -28.65 2.99 4.24
CA ARG A 136 -28.42 1.95 3.22
C ARG A 136 -29.25 0.68 3.47
N GLY A 137 -29.43 0.28 4.73
CA GLY A 137 -30.15 -0.94 5.11
C GLY A 137 -31.66 -0.80 5.25
N VAL A 138 -32.16 0.38 5.63
CA VAL A 138 -33.57 0.60 5.99
C VAL A 138 -34.41 1.13 4.82
N LEU A 139 -33.81 1.77 3.82
CA LEU A 139 -34.57 2.34 2.69
C LEU A 139 -35.00 1.26 1.67
N PRO A 140 -36.32 1.07 1.43
CA PRO A 140 -36.83 0.08 0.47
C PRO A 140 -36.71 0.53 -1.00
N VAL A 141 -36.74 1.85 -1.26
CA VAL A 141 -36.52 2.43 -2.60
C VAL A 141 -35.34 3.39 -2.51
N LYS A 142 -34.21 3.00 -3.10
CA LYS A 142 -32.95 3.73 -3.03
C LYS A 142 -32.55 4.23 -4.41
N SER A 143 -32.14 5.50 -4.49
CA SER A 143 -31.52 6.04 -5.70
C SER A 143 -30.23 5.25 -5.99
N LEU A 144 -29.99 4.96 -7.27
CA LEU A 144 -28.78 4.27 -7.73
C LEU A 144 -27.51 4.95 -7.19
N LEU A 145 -27.45 6.28 -7.32
CA LEU A 145 -26.30 7.07 -6.90
C LEU A 145 -26.07 7.06 -5.39
N PHE A 146 -27.15 7.02 -4.61
CA PHE A 146 -27.06 6.89 -3.15
C PHE A 146 -26.49 5.52 -2.76
N SER A 147 -26.97 4.45 -3.39
CA SER A 147 -26.50 3.08 -3.14
C SER A 147 -25.03 2.94 -3.48
N PHE A 148 -24.64 3.49 -4.63
CA PHE A 148 -23.24 3.55 -5.05
C PHE A 148 -22.37 4.35 -4.07
N PHE A 149 -22.79 5.55 -3.69
CA PHE A 149 -22.07 6.37 -2.72
C PHE A 149 -21.90 5.65 -1.39
N ALA A 150 -22.96 5.02 -0.86
CA ALA A 150 -22.91 4.29 0.40
C ALA A 150 -21.96 3.08 0.32
N ASN A 151 -21.93 2.37 -0.81
CA ASN A 151 -20.98 1.28 -1.04
C ASN A 151 -19.53 1.80 -1.10
N MET A 152 -19.28 2.94 -1.77
CA MET A 152 -17.94 3.56 -1.82
C MET A 152 -17.51 4.11 -0.46
N TYR A 153 -18.44 4.68 0.31
CA TYR A 153 -18.17 5.13 1.68
C TYR A 153 -17.81 3.97 2.60
N LEU A 154 -18.56 2.86 2.53
CA LEU A 154 -18.21 1.65 3.26
C LEU A 154 -16.85 1.11 2.81
N ALA A 155 -16.62 1.05 1.50
CA ALA A 155 -15.32 0.64 0.95
C ALA A 155 -14.20 1.49 1.58
N GLY A 156 -14.29 2.81 1.49
CA GLY A 156 -13.32 3.74 2.08
C GLY A 156 -13.10 3.55 3.60
N THR A 157 -14.12 3.09 4.34
CA THR A 157 -13.99 2.76 5.77
C THR A 157 -13.35 1.41 6.07
N ILE A 158 -13.43 0.42 5.19
CA ILE A 158 -12.96 -0.94 5.51
C ILE A 158 -11.54 -1.19 4.99
N ILE A 159 -11.05 -0.44 4.01
CA ILE A 159 -9.78 -0.72 3.32
C ILE A 159 -8.54 -0.30 4.14
N PHE A 160 -8.57 -0.46 5.46
CA PHE A 160 -7.39 -0.33 6.31
C PHE A 160 -6.51 -1.59 6.18
N GLY A 161 -5.43 -1.53 5.38
CA GLY A 161 -4.39 -2.57 5.43
C GLY A 161 -3.74 -3.05 4.12
N GLY A 162 -4.06 -2.49 2.94
CA GLY A 162 -3.28 -2.77 1.72
C GLY A 162 -4.02 -2.59 0.40
N GLY A 163 -3.29 -2.15 -0.63
CA GLY A 163 -3.80 -1.90 -1.98
C GLY A 163 -4.42 -3.06 -2.80
N PRO A 164 -4.18 -4.37 -2.52
CA PRO A 164 -4.74 -5.46 -3.35
C PRO A 164 -6.21 -5.82 -3.08
N VAL A 165 -6.74 -5.55 -1.88
CA VAL A 165 -8.08 -6.02 -1.47
C VAL A 165 -9.22 -5.13 -1.95
N VAL A 166 -8.91 -3.95 -2.50
CA VAL A 166 -9.92 -3.00 -2.95
C VAL A 166 -10.65 -3.47 -4.20
N ILE A 167 -9.95 -4.07 -5.17
CA ILE A 167 -10.54 -4.42 -6.46
C ILE A 167 -11.64 -5.50 -6.34
N PRO A 168 -11.45 -6.60 -5.60
CA PRO A 168 -12.53 -7.56 -5.36
C PRO A 168 -13.76 -6.93 -4.70
N LEU A 169 -13.54 -6.04 -3.73
CA LEU A 169 -14.60 -5.36 -3.00
C LEU A 169 -15.37 -4.38 -3.88
N LEU A 170 -14.69 -3.58 -4.70
CA LEU A 170 -15.34 -2.71 -5.68
C LEU A 170 -16.14 -3.52 -6.70
N ARG A 171 -15.61 -4.66 -7.16
CA ARG A 171 -16.32 -5.57 -8.08
C ARG A 171 -17.63 -6.05 -7.46
N GLU A 172 -17.60 -6.49 -6.21
CA GLU A 172 -18.82 -6.89 -5.49
C GLU A 172 -19.84 -5.75 -5.44
N TYR A 173 -19.39 -4.52 -5.18
CA TYR A 173 -20.28 -3.39 -4.97
C TYR A 173 -20.86 -2.74 -6.23
N VAL A 174 -20.36 -3.08 -7.43
CA VAL A 174 -20.88 -2.52 -8.68
C VAL A 174 -21.26 -3.57 -9.72
N VAL A 175 -20.53 -4.68 -9.79
CA VAL A 175 -20.75 -5.73 -10.79
C VAL A 175 -21.78 -6.74 -10.29
N ALA A 176 -21.72 -7.16 -9.02
CA ALA A 176 -22.74 -8.07 -8.47
C ALA A 176 -24.12 -7.39 -8.39
N GLU A 177 -24.13 -6.08 -8.14
CA GLU A 177 -25.33 -5.23 -8.21
C GLU A 177 -25.84 -4.97 -9.65
N GLY A 178 -25.07 -5.38 -10.67
CA GLY A 178 -25.44 -5.23 -12.09
C GLY A 178 -25.32 -3.82 -12.66
N TRP A 179 -24.72 -2.87 -11.93
CA TRP A 179 -24.58 -1.48 -12.38
C TRP A 179 -23.48 -1.29 -13.42
N VAL A 180 -22.45 -2.14 -13.37
CA VAL A 180 -21.31 -2.14 -14.28
C VAL A 180 -21.10 -3.54 -14.81
N SER A 181 -20.88 -3.69 -16.12
CA SER A 181 -20.63 -5.00 -16.71
C SER A 181 -19.26 -5.55 -16.28
N PRO A 182 -19.08 -6.88 -16.14
CA PRO A 182 -17.78 -7.46 -15.85
C PRO A 182 -16.71 -7.07 -16.89
N ARG A 183 -17.11 -6.90 -18.15
CA ARG A 183 -16.24 -6.49 -19.24
C ARG A 183 -15.71 -5.07 -19.02
N ASP A 184 -16.61 -4.11 -18.78
CA ASP A 184 -16.22 -2.71 -18.60
C ASP A 184 -15.40 -2.51 -17.33
N PHE A 185 -15.70 -3.28 -16.26
CA PHE A 185 -14.89 -3.32 -15.06
C PHE A 185 -13.44 -3.74 -15.38
N LEU A 186 -13.25 -4.81 -16.15
CA LEU A 186 -11.90 -5.29 -16.50
C LEU A 186 -11.17 -4.32 -17.44
N ILE A 187 -11.87 -3.71 -18.39
CA ILE A 187 -11.29 -2.67 -19.26
C ILE A 187 -10.84 -1.48 -18.42
N GLY A 188 -11.69 -0.98 -17.53
CA GLY A 188 -11.36 0.12 -16.64
C GLY A 188 -10.20 -0.22 -15.70
N LEU A 189 -10.12 -1.47 -15.22
CA LEU A 189 -9.00 -1.93 -14.41
C LEU A 189 -7.69 -1.94 -15.21
N ALA A 190 -7.70 -2.42 -16.46
CA ALA A 190 -6.53 -2.38 -17.33
C ALA A 190 -6.06 -0.93 -17.60
N ILE A 191 -7.02 -0.02 -17.82
CA ILE A 191 -6.76 1.42 -17.96
C ILE A 191 -6.13 1.97 -16.68
N GLN A 192 -6.72 1.71 -15.50
CA GLN A 192 -6.23 2.18 -14.21
C GLN A 192 -4.80 1.70 -13.93
N GLN A 193 -4.50 0.43 -14.22
CA GLN A 193 -3.15 -0.14 -14.03
C GLN A 193 -2.10 0.44 -14.98
N SER A 194 -2.53 1.14 -16.05
CA SER A 194 -1.63 1.81 -16.98
C SER A 194 -1.17 3.20 -16.48
N PHE A 195 -1.85 3.77 -15.48
CA PHE A 195 -1.53 5.09 -14.93
C PHE A 195 -0.83 4.98 -13.57
N PRO A 196 0.17 5.83 -13.27
CA PRO A 196 0.71 5.94 -11.93
C PRO A 196 -0.33 6.61 -11.03
N GLY A 197 -0.78 5.93 -9.98
CA GLY A 197 -1.73 6.51 -9.05
C GLY A 197 -2.26 5.55 -8.00
N PRO A 198 -3.06 6.06 -7.05
CA PRO A 198 -3.72 5.21 -6.07
C PRO A 198 -4.80 4.37 -6.75
N ASN A 199 -4.81 3.07 -6.47
CA ASN A 199 -5.82 2.13 -6.96
C ASN A 199 -7.26 2.59 -6.66
N PHE A 200 -7.44 3.34 -5.57
CA PHE A 200 -8.72 3.94 -5.17
C PHE A 200 -9.34 4.87 -6.20
N ASN A 201 -8.55 5.49 -7.09
CA ASN A 201 -9.08 6.34 -8.17
C ASN A 201 -10.02 5.56 -9.12
N PHE A 202 -9.94 4.23 -9.13
CA PHE A 202 -10.84 3.40 -9.89
C PHE A 202 -12.30 3.58 -9.49
N ALA A 203 -12.59 3.93 -8.23
CA ALA A 203 -13.92 4.28 -7.77
C ALA A 203 -14.54 5.46 -8.53
N VAL A 204 -13.71 6.41 -9.01
CA VAL A 204 -14.15 7.56 -9.81
C VAL A 204 -14.65 7.11 -11.18
N TYR A 205 -13.88 6.22 -11.84
CA TYR A 205 -14.28 5.61 -13.11
C TYR A 205 -15.57 4.79 -12.96
N LEU A 206 -15.65 3.93 -11.94
CA LEU A 206 -16.84 3.12 -11.67
C LEU A 206 -18.06 3.99 -11.35
N GLY A 207 -17.87 5.12 -10.68
CA GLY A 207 -18.93 6.09 -10.41
C GLY A 207 -19.46 6.74 -11.68
N ALA A 208 -18.56 7.16 -12.58
CA ALA A 208 -18.95 7.70 -13.88
C ALA A 208 -19.77 6.68 -14.68
N LEU A 209 -19.30 5.42 -14.73
CA LEU A 209 -19.96 4.36 -15.49
C LEU A 209 -21.30 3.95 -14.89
N THR A 210 -21.38 3.83 -13.55
CA THR A 210 -22.63 3.58 -12.83
C THR A 210 -23.66 4.68 -13.12
N ALA A 211 -23.24 5.95 -13.11
CA ALA A 211 -24.14 7.06 -13.43
C ALA A 211 -24.62 7.02 -14.88
N ILE A 212 -23.74 6.77 -15.85
CA ILE A 212 -24.10 6.66 -17.28
C ILE A 212 -25.13 5.54 -17.49
N ASN A 213 -24.88 4.36 -16.93
CA ASN A 213 -25.77 3.21 -17.07
C ASN A 213 -27.13 3.44 -16.39
N GLY A 214 -27.17 4.28 -15.36
CA GLY A 214 -28.40 4.72 -14.69
C GLY A 214 -29.12 5.91 -15.33
N GLY A 215 -28.61 6.48 -16.43
CA GLY A 215 -29.18 7.67 -17.07
C GLY A 215 -28.91 9.00 -16.33
N TYR A 216 -27.89 9.04 -15.45
CA TYR A 216 -27.48 10.21 -14.69
C TYR A 216 -26.24 10.89 -15.31
N ASN A 217 -25.91 12.09 -14.80
CA ASN A 217 -24.70 12.81 -15.19
C ASN A 217 -23.43 12.05 -14.73
N SER A 218 -22.54 11.74 -15.67
CA SER A 218 -21.28 11.01 -15.42
C SER A 218 -20.36 11.72 -14.43
N ALA A 219 -20.28 13.05 -14.48
CA ALA A 219 -19.45 13.84 -13.57
C ALA A 219 -19.97 13.77 -12.13
N ALA A 220 -21.30 13.71 -11.94
CA ALA A 220 -21.88 13.53 -10.61
C ALA A 220 -21.54 12.16 -10.04
N GLY A 221 -21.63 11.09 -10.85
CA GLY A 221 -21.19 9.76 -10.45
C GLY A 221 -19.71 9.69 -10.08
N ALA A 222 -18.85 10.31 -10.88
CA ALA A 222 -17.42 10.40 -10.63
C ALA A 222 -17.11 11.12 -9.31
N ALA A 223 -17.75 12.27 -9.06
CA ALA A 223 -17.57 13.04 -7.84
C ALA A 223 -18.05 12.25 -6.60
N LEU A 224 -19.17 11.55 -6.69
CA LEU A 224 -19.66 10.68 -5.62
C LEU A 224 -18.71 9.51 -5.34
N GLY A 225 -18.13 8.92 -6.38
CA GLY A 225 -17.12 7.87 -6.23
C GLY A 225 -15.88 8.37 -5.51
N PHE A 226 -15.38 9.53 -5.91
CA PHE A 226 -14.24 10.20 -5.27
C PHE A 226 -14.52 10.52 -3.80
N ILE A 227 -15.61 11.22 -3.51
CA ILE A 227 -15.95 11.62 -2.15
C ILE A 227 -16.22 10.38 -1.29
N GLY A 228 -16.95 9.39 -1.81
CA GLY A 228 -17.27 8.16 -1.09
C GLY A 228 -16.02 7.41 -0.66
N ILE A 229 -15.09 7.15 -1.59
CA ILE A 229 -13.90 6.33 -1.29
C ILE A 229 -12.86 7.08 -0.42
N PHE A 230 -12.70 8.40 -0.59
CA PHE A 230 -11.65 9.17 0.08
C PHE A 230 -12.11 9.85 1.38
N ALA A 231 -13.37 10.24 1.52
CA ALA A 231 -13.84 10.98 2.70
C ALA A 231 -13.58 10.25 4.02
N PRO A 232 -13.86 8.94 4.18
CA PRO A 232 -13.57 8.23 5.42
C PRO A 232 -12.12 8.32 5.88
N GLY A 233 -11.18 8.09 4.95
CA GLY A 233 -9.75 8.16 5.23
C GLY A 233 -9.31 9.58 5.58
N LEU A 234 -9.75 10.57 4.81
CA LEU A 234 -9.43 11.98 5.07
C LEU A 234 -9.94 12.44 6.43
N ILE A 235 -11.19 12.15 6.77
CA ILE A 235 -11.78 12.53 8.07
C ILE A 235 -11.02 11.85 9.22
N THR A 236 -10.69 10.56 9.07
CA THR A 236 -9.98 9.79 10.11
C THR A 236 -8.55 10.29 10.34
N VAL A 237 -7.83 10.66 9.28
CA VAL A 237 -6.46 11.20 9.40
C VAL A 237 -6.45 12.53 10.15
N HIS A 238 -7.38 13.44 9.82
CA HIS A 238 -7.48 14.72 10.50
C HIS A 238 -7.94 14.57 11.96
N GLY A 239 -8.84 13.63 12.24
CA GLY A 239 -9.25 13.28 13.60
C GLY A 239 -8.10 12.74 14.45
N THR A 240 -7.32 11.81 13.89
CA THR A 240 -6.17 11.19 14.56
C THR A 240 -5.07 12.22 14.87
N MET A 241 -4.82 13.16 13.97
CA MET A 241 -3.84 14.24 14.19
C MET A 241 -4.18 15.07 15.44
N GLY A 242 -5.47 15.32 15.69
CA GLY A 242 -5.90 16.02 16.89
C GLY A 242 -5.73 15.24 18.18
N ILE A 243 -5.98 13.93 18.14
CA ILE A 243 -5.70 13.05 19.28
C ILE A 243 -4.20 13.03 19.58
N TRP A 244 -3.38 12.88 18.54
CA TRP A 244 -1.93 12.82 18.66
C TRP A 244 -1.32 14.09 19.25
N SER A 245 -1.87 15.27 18.94
CA SER A 245 -1.46 16.54 19.53
C SER A 245 -1.63 16.56 21.05
N ALA A 246 -2.70 15.96 21.56
CA ALA A 246 -2.97 15.94 23.00
C ALA A 246 -2.10 14.94 23.75
N ILE A 247 -1.87 13.76 23.17
CA ILE A 247 -0.98 12.76 23.75
C ILE A 247 0.44 13.30 23.83
N ARG A 248 0.89 14.04 22.81
CA ARG A 248 2.22 14.69 22.82
C ARG A 248 2.31 15.87 23.78
N GLY A 249 1.22 16.60 24.03
CA GLY A 249 1.18 17.68 25.01
C GLY A 249 1.15 17.22 26.47
N LEU A 250 1.05 15.91 26.73
CA LEU A 250 1.09 15.31 28.07
C LEU A 250 2.52 14.93 28.52
N ARG A 251 3.55 15.21 27.71
CA ARG A 251 4.98 15.04 28.06
C ARG A 251 5.68 16.39 28.07
#